data_AF-V4JRR2-F1
#
_entry.id   AF-V4JRR2-F1
#
_cell.length_a   1.000
_cell.length_b   1.000
_cell.length_c   1.000
_cell.angle_alpha   90.00
_cell.angle_beta   90.00
_cell.angle_gamma   90.00
#
_symmetry.space_group_name_H-M   'P 1'
#
loop_
_entity.id
_entity.type
_entity.pdbx_description
1 polymer ?
#
loop_
_entity_poly.entity_id
_entity_poly.type
_entity_poly.pdbx_seq_one_letter_code
_entity_poly.pdbx_strand_id
1 'polypeptide(L)'
;MGEKSRKIGEIGENIAENFFSLIGWYQLPEAQTIPCVKPTKHARPESKKGKRETHGIDFLHCYKSPLESNTVESIIISVKHTDDAYKTNPKETFKAHALDLAQTLECYKNSELKASQLANFKGVTRNRDTGVLFWISSNDQTYDDVISKIANSRLDADLKFETLHVVDNKTLSFIFETMTWLGNHFQGREVEFYYPETALSYIDKSISRSGHLMPVEFLTSPILPFLIKDPRGVDKDTFCF
;
A
#
# COMPACT_ATOMS: atom_id res chain seq x y z
N MET A 1 -19.92 22.60 2.81
CA MET A 1 -18.60 22.36 2.18
C MET A 1 -17.89 21.16 2.81
N GLY A 2 -17.86 21.02 4.15
CA GLY A 2 -17.24 19.86 4.82
C GLY A 2 -17.92 18.49 4.58
N GLU A 3 -19.25 18.46 4.42
CA GLU A 3 -19.99 17.21 4.20
C GLU A 3 -19.68 16.56 2.84
N LYS A 4 -19.55 17.36 1.77
CA LYS A 4 -19.14 16.88 0.45
C LYS A 4 -17.73 16.28 0.51
N SER A 5 -16.78 16.99 1.13
CA SER A 5 -15.40 16.52 1.28
C SER A 5 -15.31 15.22 2.10
N ARG A 6 -16.11 15.09 3.17
CA ARG A 6 -16.18 13.87 3.96
C ARG A 6 -16.68 12.69 3.12
N LYS A 7 -17.77 12.89 2.37
CA LYS A 7 -18.35 11.88 1.49
C LYS A 7 -17.39 11.43 0.38
N ILE A 8 -16.64 12.36 -0.20
CA ILE A 8 -15.58 12.05 -1.19
C ILE A 8 -14.52 11.15 -0.53
N GLY A 9 -14.06 11.51 0.68
CA GLY A 9 -13.13 10.68 1.45
C GLY A 9 -13.64 9.25 1.70
N GLU A 10 -14.87 9.12 2.20
CA GLU A 10 -15.52 7.81 2.44
C GLU A 10 -15.61 6.97 1.17
N ILE A 11 -15.91 7.57 0.01
CA ILE A 11 -15.91 6.84 -1.28
C ILE A 11 -14.51 6.34 -1.61
N GLY A 12 -13.49 7.19 -1.44
CA GLY A 12 -12.09 6.82 -1.66
C GLY A 12 -11.64 5.65 -0.79
N GLU A 13 -11.98 5.68 0.50
CA GLU A 13 -11.68 4.60 1.46
C GLU A 13 -12.37 3.30 1.07
N ASN A 14 -13.64 3.34 0.66
CA ASN A 14 -14.36 2.15 0.17
C ASN A 14 -13.71 1.55 -1.10
N ILE A 15 -13.26 2.39 -2.05
CA ILE A 15 -12.55 1.91 -3.23
C ILE A 15 -11.24 1.22 -2.82
N ALA A 16 -10.49 1.85 -1.92
CA ALA A 16 -9.23 1.33 -1.42
C ALA A 16 -9.42 0.00 -0.67
N GLU A 17 -10.40 -0.12 0.22
CA GLU A 17 -10.69 -1.34 0.98
C GLU A 17 -11.07 -2.52 0.05
N ASN A 18 -11.91 -2.28 -0.96
CA ASN A 18 -12.26 -3.30 -1.95
C ASN A 18 -11.04 -3.73 -2.76
N PHE A 19 -10.20 -2.78 -3.17
CA PHE A 19 -8.95 -3.07 -3.88
C PHE A 19 -7.98 -3.88 -3.02
N PHE A 20 -7.77 -3.49 -1.76
CA PHE A 20 -6.87 -4.19 -0.85
C PHE A 20 -7.36 -5.61 -0.54
N SER A 21 -8.67 -5.79 -0.39
CA SER A 21 -9.26 -7.13 -0.26
C SER A 21 -9.01 -7.99 -1.50
N LEU A 22 -9.10 -7.43 -2.70
CA LEU A 22 -8.84 -8.14 -3.96
C LEU A 22 -7.40 -8.69 -4.04
N ILE A 23 -6.42 -7.96 -3.49
CA ILE A 23 -5.00 -8.34 -3.50
C ILE A 23 -4.58 -9.11 -2.24
N GLY A 24 -5.54 -9.58 -1.44
CA GLY A 24 -5.28 -10.40 -0.26
C GLY A 24 -4.86 -9.64 0.99
N TRP A 25 -5.00 -8.32 1.03
CA TRP A 25 -4.75 -7.49 2.20
C TRP A 25 -6.04 -7.37 3.02
N TYR A 26 -6.37 -8.46 3.71
CA TYR A 26 -7.58 -8.55 4.52
C TYR A 26 -7.40 -7.93 5.91
N GLN A 27 -8.53 -7.68 6.57
CA GLN A 27 -8.59 -7.27 7.98
C GLN A 27 -7.78 -6.00 8.28
N LEU A 28 -7.88 -5.02 7.40
CA LEU A 28 -7.30 -3.70 7.64
C LEU A 28 -8.02 -3.09 8.86
N PRO A 29 -7.31 -2.78 9.96
CA PRO A 29 -7.90 -2.10 11.10
C PRO A 29 -8.49 -0.76 10.64
N GLU A 30 -9.59 -0.35 11.28
CA GLU A 30 -10.18 0.99 11.09
C GLU A 30 -9.12 2.09 11.26
N ALA A 31 -9.37 3.26 10.66
CA ALA A 31 -8.48 4.41 10.69
C ALA A 31 -7.86 4.64 12.08
N GLN A 32 -6.52 4.60 12.13
CA GLN A 32 -5.76 4.72 13.38
C GLN A 32 -5.21 6.14 13.52
N THR A 33 -5.05 6.60 14.76
CA THR A 33 -4.34 7.85 15.05
C THR A 33 -3.15 7.55 15.94
N ILE A 34 -1.97 8.06 15.57
CA ILE A 34 -0.75 7.93 16.37
C ILE A 34 -0.28 9.30 16.88
N PRO A 35 0.30 9.36 18.09
CA PRO A 35 0.94 10.58 18.58
C PRO A 35 2.12 10.98 17.70
N CYS A 36 2.31 12.28 17.52
CA CYS A 36 3.44 12.83 16.80
C CYS A 36 4.68 12.88 17.72
N VAL A 37 5.76 12.24 17.30
CA VAL A 37 7.03 12.22 18.07
C VAL A 37 7.86 13.49 17.89
N LYS A 38 7.54 14.33 16.89
CA LYS A 38 8.22 15.62 16.61
C LYS A 38 7.22 16.75 16.32
N PRO A 39 6.39 17.17 17.30
CA PRO A 39 5.25 18.06 17.05
C PRO A 39 5.61 19.39 16.38
N THR A 40 6.75 20.00 16.76
CA THR A 40 7.20 21.27 16.19
C THR A 40 7.76 21.10 14.77
N LYS A 41 8.49 20.01 14.49
CA LYS A 41 9.06 19.75 13.15
C LYS A 41 7.97 19.36 12.15
N HIS A 42 6.95 18.64 12.60
CA HIS A 42 5.83 18.19 11.77
C HIS A 42 4.66 19.19 11.77
N ALA A 43 4.85 20.38 12.35
CA ALA A 43 3.86 21.42 12.34
C ALA A 43 3.51 21.82 10.91
N ARG A 44 2.22 22.04 10.67
CA ARG A 44 1.70 22.55 9.40
C ARG A 44 1.33 24.03 9.54
N PRO A 45 1.14 24.78 8.45
CA PRO A 45 0.70 26.17 8.52
C PRO A 45 -0.59 26.36 9.36
N GLU A 46 -1.49 25.38 9.33
CA GLU A 46 -2.74 25.36 10.09
C GLU A 46 -2.61 24.82 11.53
N SER A 47 -1.44 24.35 11.94
CA SER A 47 -1.22 23.77 13.27
C SER A 47 -1.42 24.81 14.38
N LYS A 48 -2.33 24.51 15.31
CA LYS A 48 -2.51 25.32 16.52
C LYS A 48 -1.21 25.38 17.30
N LYS A 49 -0.78 26.59 17.68
CA LYS A 49 0.47 26.84 18.44
C LYS A 49 1.75 26.34 17.75
N GLY A 50 1.72 26.16 16.42
CA GLY A 50 2.88 25.68 15.66
C GLY A 50 3.28 24.25 16.02
N LYS A 51 2.31 23.39 16.38
CA LYS A 51 2.54 21.98 16.71
C LYS A 51 1.52 21.07 16.05
N ARG A 52 1.99 19.93 15.54
CA ARG A 52 1.14 18.81 15.11
C ARG A 52 1.21 17.72 16.17
N GLU A 53 0.11 17.49 16.87
CA GLU A 53 0.08 16.54 17.98
C GLU A 53 -0.13 15.09 17.53
N THR A 54 -0.75 14.86 16.38
CA THR A 54 -1.08 13.51 15.89
C THR A 54 -0.95 13.35 14.38
N HIS A 55 -0.84 12.09 13.95
CA HIS A 55 -0.93 11.65 12.56
C HIS A 55 -2.08 10.64 12.41
N GLY A 56 -2.83 10.75 11.32
CA GLY A 56 -3.84 9.77 10.93
C GLY A 56 -3.25 8.74 9.97
N ILE A 57 -3.67 7.49 10.12
CA ILE A 57 -3.36 6.36 9.25
C ILE A 57 -4.69 5.84 8.74
N ASP A 58 -4.91 5.90 7.42
CA ASP A 58 -6.19 5.51 6.83
C ASP A 58 -6.35 3.99 6.88
N PHE A 59 -5.30 3.24 6.51
CA PHE A 59 -5.23 1.79 6.72
C PHE A 59 -3.84 1.35 7.17
N LEU A 60 -3.78 0.26 7.95
CA LEU A 60 -2.56 -0.40 8.38
C LEU A 60 -2.64 -1.89 8.05
N HIS A 61 -1.64 -2.43 7.37
CA HIS A 61 -1.57 -3.88 7.11
C HIS A 61 -0.22 -4.42 7.54
N CYS A 62 -0.20 -5.51 8.30
CA CYS A 62 1.05 -6.15 8.71
C CYS A 62 1.04 -7.61 8.29
N TYR A 63 2.10 -8.08 7.64
CA TYR A 63 2.24 -9.48 7.24
C TYR A 63 3.71 -9.93 7.24
N LYS A 64 3.94 -11.24 7.35
CA LYS A 64 5.28 -11.82 7.14
C LYS A 64 5.60 -11.81 5.66
N SER A 65 6.73 -11.21 5.29
CA SER A 65 7.16 -11.14 3.90
C SER A 65 7.32 -12.55 3.32
N PRO A 66 6.66 -12.86 2.20
CA PRO A 66 6.93 -14.10 1.46
C PRO A 66 8.21 -13.99 0.61
N LEU A 67 8.83 -12.81 0.53
CA LEU A 67 10.01 -12.54 -0.30
C LEU A 67 11.32 -12.50 0.50
N GLU A 68 11.27 -12.32 1.82
CA GLU A 68 12.44 -12.28 2.70
C GLU A 68 12.18 -13.01 4.03
N SER A 69 13.12 -13.88 4.41
CA SER A 69 13.03 -14.68 5.65
C SER A 69 12.97 -13.81 6.89
N ASN A 70 12.20 -14.24 7.90
CA ASN A 70 12.11 -13.61 9.23
C ASN A 70 11.78 -12.10 9.19
N THR A 71 11.11 -11.63 8.14
CA THR A 71 10.79 -10.22 7.92
C THR A 71 9.30 -9.98 8.00
N VAL A 72 8.89 -8.93 8.70
CA VAL A 72 7.51 -8.41 8.69
C VAL A 72 7.48 -7.08 7.95
N GLU A 73 6.54 -6.97 7.03
CA GLU A 73 6.16 -5.70 6.40
C GLU A 73 5.06 -5.04 7.23
N SER A 74 5.28 -3.79 7.66
CA SER A 74 4.22 -2.90 8.12
C SER A 74 3.88 -1.92 7.01
N ILE A 75 2.68 -2.01 6.46
CA ILE A 75 2.20 -1.16 5.37
C ILE A 75 1.32 -0.06 5.94
N ILE A 76 1.78 1.19 5.85
CA ILE A 76 1.05 2.38 6.29
C ILE A 76 0.47 3.03 5.06
N ILE A 77 -0.86 3.07 4.97
CA ILE A 77 -1.56 3.49 3.78
C ILE A 77 -2.19 4.84 4.03
N SER A 78 -1.98 5.77 3.09
CA SER A 78 -2.79 6.99 3.03
C SER A 78 -3.56 7.07 1.72
N VAL A 79 -4.88 7.23 1.85
CA VAL A 79 -5.82 7.38 0.75
C VAL A 79 -5.99 8.86 0.42
N LYS A 80 -5.86 9.18 -0.86
CA LYS A 80 -6.11 10.50 -1.42
C LYS A 80 -7.04 10.32 -2.61
N HIS A 81 -8.30 10.65 -2.41
CA HIS A 81 -9.34 10.56 -3.43
C HIS A 81 -9.88 11.94 -3.81
N THR A 82 -10.27 12.10 -5.07
CA THR A 82 -10.92 13.31 -5.58
C THR A 82 -11.98 12.97 -6.63
N ASP A 83 -13.06 13.74 -6.67
CA ASP A 83 -14.07 13.74 -7.75
C ASP A 83 -13.70 14.69 -8.91
N ASP A 84 -12.65 15.51 -8.73
CA ASP A 84 -12.09 16.37 -9.76
C ASP A 84 -11.02 15.63 -10.56
N ALA A 85 -10.75 16.11 -11.77
CA ALA A 85 -9.60 15.66 -12.53
C ALA A 85 -8.29 16.00 -11.80
N TYR A 86 -7.27 15.18 -11.97
CA TYR A 86 -5.95 15.53 -11.45
C TYR A 86 -5.49 16.88 -12.02
N LYS A 87 -4.78 17.65 -11.19
CA LYS A 87 -4.16 18.89 -11.63
C LYS A 87 -3.20 18.62 -12.77
N THR A 88 -3.21 19.47 -13.80
CA THR A 88 -2.29 19.41 -14.95
C THR A 88 -0.82 19.27 -14.53
N ASN A 89 -0.43 19.94 -13.43
CA ASN A 89 0.84 19.76 -12.76
C ASN A 89 0.62 19.26 -11.32
N PRO A 90 0.71 17.95 -11.07
CA PRO A 90 0.39 17.34 -9.79
C PRO A 90 1.53 17.41 -8.75
N LYS A 91 2.72 17.91 -9.11
CA LYS A 91 3.96 17.75 -8.31
C LYS A 91 3.89 18.34 -6.90
N GLU A 92 3.35 19.53 -6.73
CA GLU A 92 3.25 20.16 -5.39
C GLU A 92 2.22 19.45 -4.52
N THR A 93 1.12 18.99 -5.11
CA THR A 93 0.13 18.15 -4.41
C THR A 93 0.72 16.81 -4.00
N PHE A 94 1.48 16.16 -4.89
CA PHE A 94 2.23 14.95 -4.58
C PHE A 94 3.21 15.14 -3.42
N LYS A 95 4.05 16.19 -3.47
CA LYS A 95 5.02 16.47 -2.39
C LYS A 95 4.32 16.67 -1.04
N ALA A 96 3.18 17.35 -1.02
CA ALA A 96 2.41 17.52 0.21
C ALA A 96 1.88 16.19 0.75
N HIS A 97 1.36 15.31 -0.12
CA HIS A 97 0.91 13.97 0.27
C HIS A 97 2.07 13.07 0.74
N ALA A 98 3.18 13.06 0.01
CA ALA A 98 4.37 12.30 0.34
C ALA A 98 5.03 12.78 1.65
N LEU A 99 5.09 14.10 1.87
CA LEU A 99 5.55 14.70 3.13
C LEU A 99 4.72 14.19 4.32
N ASP A 100 3.40 14.20 4.18
CA ASP A 100 2.50 13.77 5.24
C ASP A 100 2.68 12.29 5.59
N LEU A 101 2.74 11.44 4.57
CA LEU A 101 2.94 10.00 4.75
C LEU A 101 4.33 9.70 5.31
N ALA A 102 5.38 10.37 4.83
CA ALA A 102 6.74 10.22 5.35
C ALA A 102 6.85 10.59 6.84
N GLN A 103 6.25 11.71 7.26
CA GLN A 103 6.23 12.10 8.67
C GLN A 103 5.42 11.11 9.53
N THR A 104 4.36 10.53 8.96
CA THR A 104 3.56 9.50 9.61
C THR A 104 4.37 8.23 9.81
N LEU A 105 5.13 7.78 8.81
CA LEU A 105 6.08 6.67 8.91
C LEU A 105 7.17 6.94 9.97
N GLU A 106 7.72 8.16 9.98
CA GLU A 106 8.71 8.58 10.99
C GLU A 106 8.16 8.45 12.42
N CYS A 107 6.90 8.81 12.65
CA CYS A 107 6.24 8.64 13.94
C CYS A 107 5.88 7.18 14.23
N TYR A 108 5.42 6.43 13.22
CA TYR A 108 5.02 5.04 13.36
C TYR A 108 6.19 4.16 13.81
N LYS A 109 7.40 4.43 13.31
CA LYS A 109 8.63 3.66 13.59
C LYS A 109 8.89 3.40 15.08
N ASN A 110 8.50 4.33 15.96
CA ASN A 110 8.69 4.21 17.42
C ASN A 110 7.35 4.25 18.18
N SER A 111 6.24 3.96 17.52
CA SER A 111 4.91 4.03 18.13
C SER A 111 4.56 2.76 18.93
N GLU A 112 3.72 2.93 19.95
CA GLU A 112 3.11 1.80 20.67
C GLU A 112 2.26 0.93 19.76
N LEU A 113 1.62 1.54 18.75
CA LEU A 113 0.86 0.83 17.72
C LEU A 113 1.74 -0.16 16.97
N LYS A 114 2.95 0.25 16.54
CA LYS A 114 3.89 -0.68 15.91
C LYS A 114 4.28 -1.81 16.85
N ALA A 115 4.61 -1.50 18.10
CA ALA A 115 5.00 -2.50 19.07
C ALA A 115 3.90 -3.56 19.31
N SER A 116 2.63 -3.12 19.38
CA SER A 116 1.49 -4.03 19.57
C SER A 116 1.22 -4.89 18.34
N GLN A 117 1.35 -4.34 17.12
CA GLN A 117 1.21 -5.12 15.89
C GLN A 117 2.31 -6.18 15.76
N LEU A 118 3.56 -5.82 16.05
CA LEU A 118 4.69 -6.74 15.93
C LEU A 118 4.69 -7.86 16.97
N ALA A 119 4.08 -7.65 18.13
CA ALA A 119 3.94 -8.68 19.16
C ALA A 119 3.16 -9.92 18.67
N ASN A 120 2.34 -9.78 17.63
CA ASN A 120 1.57 -10.88 17.03
C ASN A 120 2.42 -11.80 16.14
N PHE A 121 3.63 -11.40 15.78
CA PHE A 121 4.49 -12.16 14.87
C PHE A 121 5.64 -12.85 15.61
N LYS A 122 5.81 -14.15 15.37
CA LYS A 122 6.91 -14.96 15.93
C LYS A 122 8.06 -15.12 14.94
N GLY A 123 9.29 -15.22 15.43
CA GLY A 123 10.48 -15.50 14.61
C GLY A 123 10.86 -14.35 13.67
N VAL A 124 10.56 -13.12 14.06
CA VAL A 124 10.86 -11.92 13.27
C VAL A 124 12.18 -11.34 13.74
N THR A 125 13.12 -11.13 12.83
CA THR A 125 14.40 -10.46 13.09
C THR A 125 14.50 -9.12 12.39
N ARG A 126 13.66 -8.88 11.38
CA ARG A 126 13.61 -7.65 10.61
C ARG A 126 12.17 -7.15 10.47
N ASN A 127 12.02 -5.84 10.52
CA ASN A 127 10.77 -5.18 10.19
C ASN A 127 11.05 -4.08 9.16
N ARG A 128 10.17 -3.95 8.17
CA ARG A 128 10.18 -2.88 7.17
C ARG A 128 8.90 -2.06 7.31
N ASP A 129 9.04 -0.75 7.36
CA ASP A 129 7.91 0.17 7.36
C ASP A 129 7.78 0.79 5.97
N THR A 130 6.72 0.40 5.26
CA THR A 130 6.49 0.79 3.87
C THR A 130 5.26 1.68 3.79
N GLY A 131 5.38 2.86 3.19
CA GLY A 131 4.23 3.71 2.93
C GLY A 131 3.60 3.42 1.57
N VAL A 132 2.28 3.43 1.51
CA VAL A 132 1.52 3.38 0.26
C VAL A 132 0.65 4.64 0.16
N LEU A 133 0.96 5.48 -0.82
CA LEU A 133 0.11 6.59 -1.21
C LEU A 133 -0.87 6.08 -2.27
N PHE A 134 -2.10 5.80 -1.84
CA PHE A 134 -3.19 5.40 -2.73
C PHE A 134 -3.89 6.65 -3.24
N TRP A 135 -3.49 7.13 -4.42
CA TRP A 135 -3.90 8.42 -4.96
C TRP A 135 -4.72 8.22 -6.23
N ILE A 136 -6.03 8.34 -6.11
CA ILE A 136 -6.98 8.03 -7.18
C ILE A 136 -7.95 9.20 -7.45
N SER A 137 -8.41 9.31 -8.69
CA SER A 137 -9.49 10.22 -9.10
C SER A 137 -10.65 9.41 -9.66
N SER A 138 -11.88 9.79 -9.34
CA SER A 138 -13.09 9.22 -9.96
C SER A 138 -13.65 10.10 -11.09
N ASN A 139 -12.85 11.02 -11.62
CA ASN A 139 -13.25 11.88 -12.72
C ASN A 139 -12.95 11.23 -14.07
N ASP A 140 -13.99 10.91 -14.85
CA ASP A 140 -13.84 10.23 -16.15
C ASP A 140 -13.04 11.02 -17.19
N GLN A 141 -12.81 12.32 -16.99
CA GLN A 141 -12.04 13.19 -17.89
C GLN A 141 -10.59 13.39 -17.44
N THR A 142 -10.16 12.72 -16.36
CA THR A 142 -8.79 12.78 -15.88
C THR A 142 -7.85 11.92 -16.73
N TYR A 143 -6.54 12.13 -16.57
CA TYR A 143 -5.55 11.18 -17.05
C TYR A 143 -5.26 10.15 -15.95
N ASP A 144 -4.93 8.91 -16.32
CA ASP A 144 -4.76 7.85 -15.31
C ASP A 144 -3.34 7.74 -14.75
N ASP A 145 -2.33 8.11 -15.56
CA ASP A 145 -0.91 7.97 -15.26
C ASP A 145 -0.35 9.24 -14.57
N VAL A 146 -0.65 9.40 -13.27
CA VAL A 146 -0.09 10.51 -12.47
C VAL A 146 1.37 10.28 -12.16
N ILE A 147 1.78 9.01 -12.02
CA ILE A 147 3.15 8.61 -11.68
C ILE A 147 4.15 9.17 -12.70
N SER A 148 3.87 9.05 -14.01
CA SER A 148 4.73 9.61 -15.06
C SER A 148 4.96 11.12 -14.93
N LYS A 149 3.96 11.87 -14.45
CA LYS A 149 4.05 13.33 -14.26
C LYS A 149 4.84 13.72 -13.01
N ILE A 150 4.91 12.84 -12.02
CA ILE A 150 5.63 13.07 -10.76
C ILE A 150 6.98 12.34 -10.69
N ALA A 151 7.34 11.49 -11.66
CA ALA A 151 8.56 10.68 -11.65
C ALA A 151 9.85 11.49 -11.40
N ASN A 152 9.91 12.72 -11.90
CA ASN A 152 11.05 13.63 -11.71
C ASN A 152 10.91 14.57 -10.50
N SER A 153 9.96 14.30 -9.60
CA SER A 153 9.77 15.09 -8.38
C SER A 153 10.89 14.79 -7.39
N ARG A 154 11.45 15.83 -6.80
CA ARG A 154 12.41 15.71 -5.70
C ARG A 154 11.69 15.96 -4.40
N LEU A 155 11.75 14.98 -3.50
CA LEU A 155 11.32 15.12 -2.13
C LEU A 155 12.42 15.81 -1.31
N ASP A 156 12.04 16.36 -0.16
CA ASP A 156 13.00 16.97 0.76
C ASP A 156 13.96 15.91 1.31
N ALA A 157 15.26 16.22 1.35
CA ALA A 157 16.31 15.33 1.83
C ALA A 157 16.21 15.02 3.33
N ASP A 158 15.50 15.87 4.09
CA ASP A 158 15.32 15.71 5.53
C ASP A 158 14.19 14.73 5.91
N LEU A 159 13.44 14.23 4.93
CA LEU A 159 12.41 13.22 5.16
C LEU A 159 13.02 11.88 5.59
N LYS A 160 12.39 11.25 6.58
CA LYS A 160 12.83 9.98 7.15
C LYS A 160 11.79 8.90 6.86
N PHE A 161 12.03 8.12 5.82
CA PHE A 161 11.25 6.93 5.47
C PHE A 161 12.14 5.94 4.73
N GLU A 162 11.74 4.67 4.69
CA GLU A 162 12.46 3.61 3.96
C GLU A 162 11.95 3.51 2.53
N THR A 163 10.66 3.23 2.38
CA THR A 163 10.02 3.03 1.06
C THR A 163 8.66 3.72 1.00
N LEU A 164 8.37 4.33 -0.16
CA LEU A 164 7.05 4.84 -0.52
C LEU A 164 6.64 4.28 -1.89
N HIS A 165 5.52 3.58 -1.95
CA HIS A 165 4.84 3.23 -3.19
C HIS A 165 3.73 4.24 -3.47
N VAL A 166 3.50 4.52 -4.74
CA VAL A 166 2.38 5.34 -5.21
C VAL A 166 1.51 4.46 -6.10
N VAL A 167 0.22 4.41 -5.79
CA VAL A 167 -0.78 3.71 -6.60
C VAL A 167 -1.67 4.79 -7.20
N ASP A 168 -1.73 4.84 -8.52
CA ASP A 168 -2.60 5.72 -9.28
C ASP A 168 -3.69 4.94 -10.02
N ASN A 169 -4.56 5.65 -10.75
CA ASN A 169 -5.63 5.03 -11.54
C ASN A 169 -5.08 3.97 -12.51
N LYS A 170 -3.95 4.22 -13.16
CA LYS A 170 -3.35 3.27 -14.11
C LYS A 170 -2.92 1.98 -13.41
N THR A 171 -2.20 2.09 -12.30
CA THR A 171 -1.78 0.92 -11.50
C THR A 171 -2.98 0.17 -10.95
N LEU A 172 -3.98 0.89 -10.42
CA LEU A 172 -5.23 0.32 -9.92
C LEU A 172 -5.95 -0.48 -10.99
N SER A 173 -6.17 0.12 -12.17
CA SER A 173 -6.85 -0.53 -13.29
C SER A 173 -6.10 -1.76 -13.78
N PHE A 174 -4.77 -1.67 -13.94
CA PHE A 174 -3.95 -2.82 -14.36
C PHE A 174 -4.12 -4.03 -13.44
N ILE A 175 -3.99 -3.82 -12.12
CA ILE A 175 -4.12 -4.92 -11.14
C ILE A 175 -5.57 -5.43 -11.12
N PHE A 176 -6.55 -4.53 -11.08
CA PHE A 176 -7.97 -4.89 -11.03
C PHE A 176 -8.39 -5.71 -12.26
N GLU A 177 -8.03 -5.25 -13.46
CA GLU A 177 -8.34 -5.93 -14.72
C GLU A 177 -7.64 -7.29 -14.80
N THR A 178 -6.38 -7.38 -14.36
CA THR A 178 -5.62 -8.63 -14.32
C THR A 178 -6.30 -9.65 -13.41
N MET A 179 -6.62 -9.26 -12.17
CA MET A 179 -7.28 -10.15 -11.21
C MET A 179 -8.68 -10.56 -11.68
N THR A 180 -9.43 -9.64 -12.29
CA THR A 180 -10.76 -9.90 -12.85
C THR A 180 -10.67 -10.87 -14.03
N TRP A 181 -9.71 -10.67 -14.93
CA TRP A 181 -9.48 -11.57 -16.06
C TRP A 181 -9.12 -12.98 -15.60
N LEU A 182 -8.20 -13.11 -14.63
CA LEU A 182 -7.81 -14.39 -14.06
C LEU A 182 -8.99 -15.13 -13.43
N GLY A 183 -9.79 -14.44 -12.62
CA GLY A 183 -10.97 -15.04 -11.98
C GLY A 183 -12.04 -15.50 -12.98
N ASN A 184 -12.20 -14.76 -14.09
CA ASN A 184 -13.16 -15.11 -15.14
C ASN A 184 -12.65 -16.24 -16.07
N HIS A 185 -11.35 -16.29 -16.35
CA HIS A 185 -10.79 -17.25 -17.30
C HIS A 185 -10.44 -18.60 -16.64
N PHE A 186 -10.05 -18.59 -15.38
CA PHE A 186 -9.65 -19.78 -14.62
C PHE A 186 -10.69 -20.14 -13.54
N GLN A 187 -11.97 -20.10 -13.91
CA GLN A 187 -13.06 -20.47 -12.99
C GLN A 187 -12.88 -21.89 -12.43
N GLY A 188 -13.03 -22.02 -11.10
CA GLY A 188 -12.84 -23.29 -10.41
C GLY A 188 -11.38 -23.71 -10.23
N ARG A 189 -10.41 -22.87 -10.61
CA ARG A 189 -8.99 -23.00 -10.27
C ARG A 189 -8.64 -22.06 -9.13
N GLU A 190 -7.56 -22.38 -8.43
CA GLU A 190 -7.00 -21.48 -7.41
C GLU A 190 -5.94 -20.59 -8.05
N VAL A 191 -6.12 -19.27 -7.96
CA VAL A 191 -5.20 -18.26 -8.50
C VAL A 191 -4.42 -17.68 -7.34
N GLU A 192 -3.11 -17.86 -7.36
CA GLU A 192 -2.21 -17.34 -6.31
C GLU A 192 -1.12 -16.48 -6.93
N PHE A 193 -0.67 -15.46 -6.21
CA PHE A 193 0.58 -14.78 -6.52
C PHE A 193 1.73 -15.76 -6.33
N TYR A 194 2.65 -15.77 -7.29
CA TYR A 194 3.89 -16.52 -7.17
C TYR A 194 4.95 -15.67 -6.47
N TYR A 195 5.62 -16.27 -5.51
CA TYR A 195 6.67 -15.62 -4.74
C TYR A 195 8.01 -16.17 -5.21
N PRO A 196 8.77 -15.40 -6.03
CA PRO A 196 10.04 -15.88 -6.56
C PRO A 196 11.01 -16.18 -5.43
N GLU A 197 11.65 -17.34 -5.52
CA GLU A 197 12.70 -17.70 -4.58
C GLU A 197 13.93 -16.85 -4.85
N THR A 198 14.43 -16.19 -3.80
CA THR A 198 15.63 -15.36 -3.87
C THR A 198 16.61 -15.79 -2.79
N ALA A 199 17.85 -15.29 -2.82
CA ALA A 199 18.81 -15.52 -1.75
C ALA A 199 18.29 -15.07 -0.36
N LEU A 200 17.31 -14.16 -0.33
CA LEU A 200 16.68 -13.65 0.91
C LEU A 200 15.63 -14.61 1.49
N SER A 201 15.04 -15.49 0.67
CA SER A 201 13.97 -16.42 1.07
C SER A 201 14.34 -17.91 0.95
N TYR A 202 15.51 -18.21 0.37
CA TYR A 202 15.94 -19.58 0.06
C TYR A 202 16.13 -20.48 1.30
N ILE A 203 16.65 -19.93 2.40
CA ILE A 203 16.99 -20.71 3.59
C ILE A 203 15.73 -21.10 4.37
N ASP A 204 14.69 -20.26 4.34
CA ASP A 204 13.45 -20.50 5.06
C ASP A 204 12.47 -21.35 4.24
N LYS A 205 12.53 -22.66 4.48
CA LYS A 205 11.63 -23.65 3.86
C LYS A 205 10.18 -23.54 4.33
N SER A 206 9.88 -22.72 5.34
CA SER A 206 8.50 -22.49 5.78
C SER A 206 7.77 -21.47 4.91
N ILE A 207 8.50 -20.70 4.09
CA ILE A 207 7.91 -19.75 3.15
C ILE A 207 7.27 -20.52 1.99
N SER A 208 5.95 -20.43 1.87
CA SER A 208 5.24 -20.89 0.67
C SER A 208 5.76 -20.13 -0.56
N ARG A 209 5.82 -20.79 -1.71
CA ARG A 209 6.24 -20.17 -2.99
C ARG A 209 5.08 -19.54 -3.77
N SER A 210 3.88 -19.60 -3.22
CA SER A 210 2.72 -18.91 -3.74
C SER A 210 1.67 -18.69 -2.66
N GLY A 211 0.74 -17.77 -2.87
CA GLY A 211 -0.42 -17.56 -2.01
C GLY A 211 -1.31 -16.40 -2.47
N HIS A 212 -2.37 -16.14 -1.70
CA HIS A 212 -3.37 -15.11 -2.01
C HIS A 212 -2.94 -13.68 -1.67
N LEU A 213 -1.85 -13.51 -0.91
CA LEU A 213 -1.36 -12.21 -0.47
C LEU A 213 -0.42 -11.61 -1.53
N MET A 214 -0.77 -10.47 -2.09
CA MET A 214 0.14 -9.74 -2.96
C MET A 214 1.22 -9.04 -2.12
N PRO A 215 2.52 -9.28 -2.34
CA PRO A 215 3.57 -8.51 -1.70
C PRO A 215 3.49 -7.03 -2.10
N VAL A 216 3.77 -6.10 -1.18
CA VAL A 216 3.75 -4.66 -1.45
C VAL A 216 4.67 -4.26 -2.60
N GLU A 217 5.77 -4.97 -2.80
CA GLU A 217 6.71 -4.75 -3.90
C GLU A 217 6.05 -4.93 -5.27
N PHE A 218 4.98 -5.74 -5.36
CA PHE A 218 4.26 -5.97 -6.60
C PHE A 218 3.34 -4.82 -6.99
N LEU A 219 2.97 -3.91 -6.07
CA LEU A 219 2.12 -2.74 -6.38
C LEU A 219 2.69 -1.87 -7.49
N THR A 220 4.01 -1.75 -7.56
CA THR A 220 4.71 -0.92 -8.56
C THR A 220 5.40 -1.76 -9.63
N SER A 221 5.12 -3.07 -9.67
CA SER A 221 5.70 -3.96 -10.67
C SER A 221 4.93 -3.87 -11.99
N PRO A 222 5.62 -3.79 -13.14
CA PRO A 222 4.95 -3.85 -14.44
C PRO A 222 4.48 -5.27 -14.81
N ILE A 223 4.86 -6.29 -14.03
CA ILE A 223 4.55 -7.70 -14.26
C ILE A 223 4.11 -8.32 -12.94
N LEU A 224 3.05 -9.12 -12.96
CA LEU A 224 2.55 -9.83 -11.78
C LEU A 224 2.63 -11.34 -12.03
N PRO A 225 3.53 -12.05 -11.33
CA PRO A 225 3.65 -13.49 -11.50
C PRO A 225 2.55 -14.22 -10.74
N PHE A 226 1.85 -15.14 -11.42
CA PHE A 226 0.78 -15.95 -10.85
C PHE A 226 1.02 -17.44 -11.05
N LEU A 227 0.53 -18.23 -10.10
CA LEU A 227 0.41 -19.67 -10.18
C LEU A 227 -1.06 -20.07 -10.18
N ILE A 228 -1.48 -20.78 -11.22
CA ILE A 228 -2.85 -21.28 -11.39
C ILE A 228 -2.86 -22.77 -11.04
N LYS A 229 -3.45 -23.10 -9.90
CA LYS A 229 -3.48 -24.45 -9.35
C LYS A 229 -4.79 -25.16 -9.66
N ASP A 230 -4.71 -26.46 -9.93
CA ASP A 230 -5.89 -27.32 -9.91
C ASP A 230 -6.19 -27.71 -8.45
N PRO A 231 -7.34 -27.32 -7.87
CA PRO A 231 -7.66 -27.69 -6.50
C PRO A 231 -7.74 -29.21 -6.29
N ARG A 232 -7.87 -30.00 -7.36
CA ARG A 232 -7.89 -31.47 -7.29
C ARG A 232 -6.49 -32.10 -7.45
N GLY A 233 -5.48 -31.31 -7.81
CA GLY A 233 -4.12 -31.78 -8.06
C GLY A 233 -3.98 -32.78 -9.21
N VAL A 234 -4.94 -32.79 -10.14
CA VAL A 234 -4.96 -33.72 -11.28
C VAL A 234 -4.21 -33.12 -12.47
N ASP A 235 -4.40 -31.83 -12.71
CA ASP A 235 -3.69 -31.09 -13.74
C ASP A 235 -2.40 -30.45 -13.20
N LYS A 236 -1.46 -30.18 -14.12
CA LYS A 236 -0.25 -29.41 -13.81
C LYS A 236 -0.62 -27.96 -13.47
N ASP A 237 0.09 -27.40 -12.51
CA ASP A 237 0.05 -25.98 -12.22
C ASP A 237 0.54 -25.19 -13.44
N THR A 238 -0.13 -24.07 -13.72
CA THR A 238 0.24 -23.17 -14.82
C THR A 238 0.81 -21.89 -14.26
N PHE A 239 1.93 -21.46 -14.83
CA PHE A 239 2.61 -20.23 -14.43
C PHE A 239 2.33 -19.12 -15.46
N CYS A 240 1.89 -17.96 -14.98
CA CYS A 240 1.47 -16.83 -15.80
C CYS A 240 2.19 -15.54 -15.35
N PHE A 241 2.40 -14.61 -16.28
CA PHE A 241 3.01 -13.29 -16.07
C PHE A 241 2.21 -12.20 -16.78
#